data_AF-A0A9W9EFF7-F1
#
_entry.id   AF-A0A9W9EFF7-F1
#
_cell.length_a   1.000
_cell.length_b   1.000
_cell.length_c   1.000
_cell.angle_alpha   90.00
_cell.angle_beta   90.00
_cell.angle_gamma   90.00
#
_symmetry.space_group_name_H-M   'P 1'
#
loop_
_entity.id
_entity.type
_entity.pdbx_description
1 polymer ?
#
loop_
_entity_poly.entity_id
_entity_poly.type
_entity_poly.pdbx_seq_one_letter_code
_entity_poly.pdbx_strand_id
1 'polypeptide(L)'
;MQGIYLDSIQPNLTCPSGNCTWTDIHTLGVCSSCQNITSKLTRNCTNSQFVDFLEEVSPEISQCDFKTPHNQTLLTVFATVRGAEGIFGTQWNASALFTNAEADDAPATLISFEAVQALAMPNSTSVDVLRDLPVAGWSCTLSLCAKTYPFINVTNGVTNVTAPEEDSLLFANTIPPYLTLYSNTSSAVGNYSFHEVDFENLNSYLSVLFSTGFFSEGINTINTNALVYLDNAPEAPPVGSRLGLEADIDAAMNRLASSMTEPIRSSQNSTANPGQTLVEKTFIHVSWGWLALPIALAVLSFVLVIAAIAITRQSGVEVWKNEVLPLLFAQLRGFEAEEVDIGGASGNRILEERGLRLRANLGRPDELVFVKGE
;
A
#
# COMPACT_ATOMS: atom_id res chain seq x y z
N MET A 1 11.29 -17.12 4.47
CA MET A 1 10.38 -18.08 3.83
C MET A 1 9.21 -18.46 4.76
N GLN A 2 8.47 -17.48 5.27
CA GLN A 2 7.22 -17.76 6.00
C GLN A 2 6.08 -18.09 5.01
N GLY A 3 6.25 -17.82 3.71
CA GLY A 3 5.25 -18.03 2.65
C GLY A 3 4.65 -19.41 2.51
N ILE A 4 5.42 -20.48 2.73
CA ILE A 4 4.88 -21.85 2.70
C ILE A 4 3.84 -22.06 3.82
N TYR A 5 3.86 -21.21 4.85
CA TYR A 5 2.99 -21.27 6.01
C TYR A 5 1.98 -20.11 6.09
N LEU A 6 1.94 -19.21 5.10
CA LEU A 6 1.09 -18.02 5.09
C LEU A 6 0.08 -18.09 3.93
N ASP A 7 -1.13 -17.59 4.15
CA ASP A 7 -2.21 -17.65 3.16
C ASP A 7 -2.08 -16.62 2.02
N SER A 8 -1.47 -15.45 2.29
CA SER A 8 -1.13 -14.46 1.27
C SER A 8 -0.17 -13.41 1.83
N ILE A 9 0.75 -12.90 1.01
CA ILE A 9 1.61 -11.77 1.38
C ILE A 9 1.24 -10.62 0.47
N GLN A 10 0.70 -9.56 1.06
CA GLN A 10 0.37 -8.33 0.35
C GLN A 10 1.56 -7.38 0.36
N PRO A 11 1.73 -6.59 -0.72
CA PRO A 11 2.76 -5.57 -0.74
C PRO A 11 2.50 -4.51 0.34
N ASN A 12 3.49 -4.24 1.18
CA ASN A 12 3.52 -3.07 2.03
C ASN A 12 3.39 -1.78 1.20
N LEU A 13 2.32 -1.03 1.44
CA LEU A 13 1.90 0.19 0.78
C LEU A 13 1.69 1.28 1.85
N THR A 14 2.40 2.39 1.73
CA THR A 14 2.25 3.52 2.66
C THR A 14 1.44 4.63 2.00
N CYS A 15 0.18 4.82 2.43
CA CYS A 15 -0.70 5.88 1.95
C CYS A 15 -1.18 6.76 3.11
N PRO A 16 -0.51 7.88 3.43
CA PRO A 16 -0.88 8.73 4.58
C PRO A 16 -2.24 9.42 4.45
N SER A 17 -2.70 9.68 3.23
CA SER A 17 -3.95 10.39 2.95
C SER A 17 -5.19 9.50 2.92
N GLY A 18 -5.02 8.17 2.90
CA GLY A 18 -6.10 7.20 2.66
C GLY A 18 -6.62 7.13 1.22
N ASN A 19 -6.19 8.04 0.33
CA ASN A 19 -6.55 8.08 -1.09
C ASN A 19 -5.29 8.27 -1.95
N CYS A 20 -4.70 7.18 -2.43
CA CYS A 20 -3.47 7.19 -3.22
C CYS A 20 -3.62 6.36 -4.50
N THR A 21 -2.97 6.80 -5.56
CA THR A 21 -2.93 6.12 -6.86
C THR A 21 -1.50 6.00 -7.35
N TRP A 22 -1.11 4.81 -7.79
CA TRP A 22 0.16 4.58 -8.47
C TRP A 22 -0.10 4.18 -9.92
N THR A 23 0.80 4.62 -10.80
CA THR A 23 0.87 4.08 -12.17
C THR A 23 1.46 2.67 -12.13
N ASP A 24 1.58 2.03 -13.29
CA ASP A 24 2.14 0.69 -13.39
C ASP A 24 3.52 0.61 -12.73
N ILE A 25 3.68 -0.37 -11.83
CA ILE A 25 4.92 -0.60 -11.09
C ILE A 25 5.53 -1.90 -11.59
N HIS A 26 6.75 -1.82 -12.09
CA HIS A 26 7.57 -2.98 -12.44
C HIS A 26 8.54 -3.29 -11.30
N THR A 27 8.63 -4.56 -10.90
CA THR A 27 9.55 -5.00 -9.86
C THR A 27 10.08 -6.40 -10.17
N LEU A 28 11.29 -6.69 -9.69
CA LEU A 28 11.86 -8.03 -9.74
C LEU A 28 11.13 -8.90 -8.71
N GLY A 29 10.74 -10.10 -9.12
CA GLY A 29 10.12 -11.08 -8.25
C GLY A 29 10.52 -12.51 -8.61
N VAL A 30 9.90 -13.43 -7.88
CA VAL A 30 10.01 -14.87 -8.13
C VAL A 30 8.66 -15.35 -8.65
N CYS A 31 8.71 -16.18 -9.68
CA CYS A 31 7.58 -16.87 -10.26
C CYS A 31 7.78 -18.38 -10.09
N SER A 32 6.66 -19.08 -9.93
CA SER A 32 6.62 -20.54 -9.85
C SER A 32 5.79 -21.10 -10.98
N SER A 33 6.17 -22.28 -11.45
CA SER A 33 5.34 -23.09 -12.35
C SER A 33 5.47 -24.54 -11.92
N CYS A 34 4.37 -25.13 -11.45
CA CYS A 34 4.30 -26.55 -11.13
C CYS A 34 3.37 -27.30 -12.07
N GLN A 35 3.82 -28.47 -12.54
CA GLN A 35 3.05 -29.34 -13.41
C GLN A 35 2.92 -30.73 -12.80
N ASN A 36 1.73 -31.30 -12.92
CA ASN A 36 1.49 -32.69 -12.56
C ASN A 36 2.06 -33.61 -13.65
N ILE A 37 3.08 -34.38 -13.29
CA ILE A 37 3.78 -35.32 -14.18
C ILE A 37 3.47 -36.78 -13.85
N THR A 38 2.41 -37.04 -13.06
CA THR A 38 2.05 -38.38 -12.57
C THR A 38 1.94 -39.42 -13.70
N SER A 39 1.30 -39.08 -14.82
CA SER A 39 1.11 -39.99 -15.95
C SER A 39 2.40 -40.30 -16.73
N LYS A 40 3.45 -39.51 -16.53
CA LYS A 40 4.75 -39.66 -17.18
C LYS A 40 5.80 -40.32 -16.27
N LEU A 41 5.46 -40.56 -15.00
CA LEU A 41 6.33 -41.27 -14.07
C LEU A 41 6.41 -42.75 -14.44
N THR A 42 7.63 -43.29 -14.51
CA THR A 42 7.84 -44.73 -14.62
C THR A 42 8.25 -45.27 -13.26
N ARG A 43 7.42 -46.17 -12.70
CA ARG A 43 7.68 -46.84 -11.42
C ARG A 43 8.42 -48.16 -11.64
N ASN A 44 9.50 -48.38 -10.91
CA ASN A 44 10.18 -49.67 -10.85
C ASN A 44 10.38 -50.12 -9.40
N CYS A 45 9.65 -51.16 -8.97
CA CYS A 45 9.72 -51.71 -7.61
C CYS A 45 10.43 -53.07 -7.56
N THR A 46 11.33 -53.36 -8.49
CA THR A 46 12.03 -54.67 -8.57
C THR A 46 13.36 -54.71 -7.83
N ASN A 47 13.84 -53.59 -7.26
CA ASN A 47 15.12 -53.53 -6.55
C ASN A 47 15.04 -54.26 -5.21
N SER A 48 15.53 -55.50 -5.20
CA SER A 48 15.71 -56.32 -4.01
C SER A 48 17.01 -56.04 -3.24
N GLN A 49 17.92 -55.22 -3.79
CA GLN A 49 19.29 -55.12 -3.29
C GLN A 49 19.43 -54.46 -1.90
N PHE A 50 18.40 -53.76 -1.42
CA PHE A 50 18.38 -53.21 -0.05
C PHE A 50 17.67 -54.14 0.95
N VAL A 51 16.86 -55.07 0.45
CA VAL A 51 16.13 -56.05 1.27
C VAL A 51 17.11 -57.06 1.90
N ASP A 52 18.20 -57.38 1.21
CA ASP A 52 19.22 -58.33 1.67
C ASP A 52 20.01 -57.85 2.92
N PHE A 53 20.10 -56.55 3.19
CA PHE A 53 20.81 -56.01 4.38
C PHE A 53 19.91 -55.96 5.63
N LEU A 54 18.59 -55.94 5.47
CA LEU A 54 17.63 -55.80 6.57
C LEU A 54 16.88 -57.10 6.92
N GLU A 55 17.19 -58.22 6.25
CA GLU A 55 16.66 -59.55 6.60
C GLU A 55 16.96 -60.00 8.05
N GLU A 56 17.92 -59.38 8.74
CA GLU A 56 18.23 -59.67 10.15
C GLU A 56 17.26 -59.01 11.16
N VAL A 57 16.51 -57.99 10.73
CA VAL A 57 15.60 -57.23 11.60
C VAL A 57 14.28 -57.12 10.85
N SER A 58 13.25 -57.84 11.28
CA SER A 58 11.91 -57.87 10.68
C SER A 58 11.23 -56.49 10.58
N PRO A 59 11.35 -55.76 9.46
CA PRO A 59 10.12 -55.35 8.79
C PRO A 59 10.17 -55.62 7.29
N GLU A 60 9.00 -55.91 6.70
CA GLU A 60 8.83 -55.95 5.25
C GLU A 60 8.98 -54.52 4.70
N ILE A 61 9.97 -54.31 3.82
CA ILE A 61 10.28 -53.00 3.22
C ILE A 61 9.99 -53.04 1.73
N SER A 62 9.22 -52.05 1.24
CA SER A 62 8.98 -51.85 -0.19
C SER A 62 9.70 -50.60 -0.69
N GLN A 63 10.69 -50.79 -1.56
CA GLN A 63 11.42 -49.73 -2.24
C GLN A 63 11.05 -49.67 -3.72
N CYS A 64 10.85 -48.45 -4.24
CA CYS A 64 10.62 -48.24 -5.66
C CYS A 64 11.42 -47.05 -6.18
N ASP A 65 11.95 -47.21 -7.39
CA ASP A 65 12.56 -46.14 -8.16
C ASP A 65 11.50 -45.48 -9.02
N PHE A 66 11.44 -44.15 -9.00
CA PHE A 66 10.70 -43.40 -10.02
C PHE A 66 11.64 -42.75 -10.99
N LYS A 67 11.43 -43.07 -12.25
CA LYS A 67 12.05 -42.33 -13.34
C LYS A 67 11.10 -41.25 -13.82
N THR A 68 11.60 -40.03 -13.83
CA THR A 68 10.89 -38.84 -14.26
C THR A 68 11.07 -38.58 -15.77
N PRO A 69 10.27 -37.68 -16.38
CA PRO A 69 10.39 -37.34 -17.80
C PRO A 69 11.74 -36.76 -18.18
N HIS A 70 12.41 -36.07 -17.24
CA HIS A 70 13.74 -35.48 -17.44
C HIS A 70 14.87 -36.45 -17.09
N ASN A 71 14.59 -37.76 -17.07
CA ASN A 71 15.57 -38.83 -16.84
C ASN A 71 16.25 -38.74 -15.45
N GLN A 72 15.61 -38.08 -14.48
CA GLN A 72 16.00 -38.16 -13.08
C GLN A 72 15.42 -39.43 -12.46
N THR A 73 16.17 -40.08 -11.58
CA THR A 73 15.69 -41.25 -10.83
C THR A 73 15.58 -40.88 -9.36
N LEU A 74 14.36 -40.92 -8.82
CA LEU A 74 14.06 -40.67 -7.41
C LEU A 74 13.88 -42.01 -6.69
N LEU A 75 14.82 -42.32 -5.80
CA LEU A 75 14.79 -43.53 -4.98
C LEU A 75 13.90 -43.32 -3.76
N THR A 76 12.77 -44.02 -3.66
CA THR A 76 11.79 -43.81 -2.59
C THR A 76 11.48 -45.09 -1.82
N VAL A 77 11.51 -45.02 -0.49
CA VAL A 77 11.07 -46.12 0.41
C VAL A 77 9.61 -45.90 0.77
N PHE A 78 8.70 -46.68 0.20
CA PHE A 78 7.25 -46.45 0.32
C PHE A 78 6.63 -46.90 1.61
N ALA A 79 7.15 -47.98 2.20
CA ALA A 79 6.55 -48.56 3.38
C ALA A 79 7.52 -49.45 4.13
N THR A 80 7.54 -49.32 5.44
CA THR A 80 8.05 -50.29 6.42
C THR A 80 6.89 -50.66 7.35
N VAL A 81 6.65 -51.97 7.49
CA VAL A 81 5.62 -52.51 8.39
C VAL A 81 6.25 -52.83 9.72
N ARG A 82 5.94 -52.07 10.77
CA ARG A 82 6.52 -52.28 12.11
C ARG A 82 5.50 -52.85 13.08
N GLY A 83 5.18 -54.14 12.94
CA GLY A 83 4.35 -54.89 13.89
C GLY A 83 3.06 -54.16 14.32
N ALA A 84 2.92 -53.85 15.61
CA ALA A 84 1.76 -53.16 16.19
C ALA A 84 1.76 -51.62 16.02
N GLU A 85 2.83 -51.02 15.49
CA GLU A 85 2.98 -49.55 15.33
C GLU A 85 2.42 -49.03 13.99
N GLY A 86 2.04 -49.93 13.07
CA GLY A 86 1.43 -49.58 11.79
C GLY A 86 2.43 -49.50 10.63
N ILE A 87 2.05 -48.74 9.60
CA ILE A 87 2.79 -48.62 8.33
C ILE A 87 3.36 -47.23 8.20
N PHE A 88 4.63 -47.18 7.83
CA PHE A 88 5.44 -45.98 7.81
C PHE A 88 6.08 -45.83 6.43
N GLY A 89 5.95 -44.69 5.77
CA GLY A 89 6.37 -44.54 4.38
C GLY A 89 6.78 -43.14 4.01
N THR A 90 7.64 -43.00 2.99
CA THR A 90 8.02 -41.68 2.48
C THR A 90 6.79 -40.98 1.91
N GLN A 91 6.41 -39.85 2.51
CA GLN A 91 5.27 -39.05 2.05
C GLN A 91 5.67 -38.10 0.92
N TRP A 92 6.92 -37.65 0.93
CA TRP A 92 7.48 -36.74 -0.05
C TRP A 92 8.93 -37.10 -0.34
N ASN A 93 9.30 -37.11 -1.61
CA ASN A 93 10.69 -37.25 -2.03
C ASN A 93 10.94 -36.37 -3.24
N ALA A 94 11.90 -35.47 -3.15
CA ALA A 94 12.23 -34.54 -4.21
C ALA A 94 13.75 -34.44 -4.42
N SER A 95 14.13 -34.18 -5.67
CA SER A 95 15.50 -33.83 -6.03
C SER A 95 15.48 -32.58 -6.88
N ALA A 96 16.25 -31.59 -6.46
CA ALA A 96 16.41 -30.34 -7.18
C ALA A 96 17.67 -30.37 -8.06
N LEU A 97 17.56 -29.77 -9.22
CA LEU A 97 18.67 -29.38 -10.07
C LEU A 97 18.65 -27.86 -10.21
N PHE A 98 19.85 -27.27 -10.18
CA PHE A 98 20.04 -25.91 -10.65
C PHE A 98 20.92 -25.95 -11.90
N THR A 99 20.71 -24.99 -12.79
CA THR A 99 21.52 -24.82 -14.00
C THR A 99 22.42 -23.62 -13.76
N ASN A 100 23.71 -23.74 -14.06
CA ASN A 100 24.62 -22.60 -14.00
C ASN A 100 24.17 -21.54 -15.02
N ALA A 101 24.40 -20.26 -14.69
CA ALA A 101 24.04 -19.10 -15.51
C ALA A 101 24.98 -18.92 -16.72
N GLU A 102 25.30 -20.01 -17.43
CA GLU A 102 26.33 -20.05 -18.47
C GLU A 102 25.78 -19.89 -19.89
N ALA A 103 24.46 -19.88 -20.07
CA ALA A 103 23.82 -19.77 -21.37
C ALA A 103 23.13 -18.40 -21.54
N ASP A 104 23.59 -17.62 -22.51
CA ASP A 104 22.87 -16.43 -22.98
C ASP A 104 21.46 -16.81 -23.44
N ASP A 105 20.51 -15.91 -23.20
CA ASP A 105 19.08 -16.06 -23.50
C ASP A 105 18.40 -17.25 -22.79
N ALA A 106 19.07 -17.86 -21.81
CA ALA A 106 18.44 -18.86 -20.96
C ALA A 106 17.47 -18.20 -19.95
N PRO A 107 16.37 -18.88 -19.61
CA PRO A 107 15.46 -18.41 -18.57
C PRO A 107 16.18 -18.30 -17.23
N ALA A 108 15.90 -17.22 -16.49
CA ALA A 108 16.48 -16.90 -15.18
C ALA A 108 15.99 -17.86 -14.08
N THR A 109 16.28 -19.15 -14.24
CA THR A 109 15.82 -20.22 -13.37
C THR A 109 16.68 -20.26 -12.11
N LEU A 110 16.04 -20.20 -10.95
CA LEU A 110 16.70 -20.37 -9.65
C LEU A 110 16.91 -21.85 -9.37
N ILE A 111 15.80 -22.61 -9.40
CA ILE A 111 15.80 -24.05 -9.21
C ILE A 111 14.71 -24.70 -10.05
N SER A 112 14.95 -25.97 -10.38
CA SER A 112 13.92 -26.89 -10.85
C SER A 112 14.00 -28.14 -10.00
N PHE A 113 12.86 -28.70 -9.57
CA PHE A 113 12.87 -29.96 -8.86
C PHE A 113 11.73 -30.83 -9.33
N GLU A 114 11.98 -32.13 -9.25
CA GLU A 114 10.97 -33.15 -9.47
C GLU A 114 10.74 -33.89 -8.17
N ALA A 115 9.48 -34.17 -7.89
CA ALA A 115 9.04 -34.76 -6.65
C ALA A 115 8.02 -35.87 -6.86
N VAL A 116 8.01 -36.81 -5.93
CA VAL A 116 6.99 -37.84 -5.80
C VAL A 116 6.34 -37.71 -4.43
N GLN A 117 5.01 -37.66 -4.44
CA GLN A 117 4.16 -37.53 -3.27
C GLN A 117 3.26 -38.75 -3.13
N ALA A 118 3.18 -39.34 -1.94
CA ALA A 118 2.21 -40.38 -1.63
C ALA A 118 0.85 -39.74 -1.30
N LEU A 119 -0.23 -40.13 -1.98
CA LEU A 119 -1.54 -39.48 -1.83
C LEU A 119 -2.36 -39.99 -0.63
N ALA A 120 -2.15 -41.23 -0.23
CA ALA A 120 -2.79 -41.81 0.94
C ALA A 120 -1.99 -43.02 1.40
N MET A 121 -1.74 -43.18 2.69
CA MET A 121 -1.22 -44.43 3.26
C MET A 121 -2.40 -45.35 3.59
N PRO A 122 -2.38 -46.62 3.16
CA PRO A 122 -3.46 -47.55 3.45
C PRO A 122 -3.29 -48.09 4.87
N ASN A 123 -4.39 -48.51 5.49
CA ASN A 123 -4.36 -49.15 6.81
C ASN A 123 -3.97 -50.65 6.74
N SER A 124 -3.54 -51.16 5.58
CA SER A 124 -3.39 -52.60 5.29
C SER A 124 -1.93 -53.07 5.35
N THR A 125 -1.63 -54.10 6.12
CA THR A 125 -0.27 -54.63 6.35
C THR A 125 0.33 -55.44 5.20
N SER A 126 -0.32 -55.51 4.02
CA SER A 126 0.16 -56.31 2.88
C SER A 126 1.12 -55.53 1.99
N VAL A 127 2.32 -56.06 1.77
CA VAL A 127 3.39 -55.47 0.92
C VAL A 127 2.93 -55.17 -0.50
N ASP A 128 2.14 -56.04 -1.13
CA ASP A 128 1.69 -55.84 -2.51
C ASP A 128 0.80 -54.60 -2.68
N VAL A 129 -0.04 -54.29 -1.68
CA VAL A 129 -0.87 -53.07 -1.68
C VAL A 129 -0.01 -51.82 -1.49
N LEU A 130 1.12 -51.94 -0.79
CA LEU A 130 2.08 -50.85 -0.58
C LEU A 130 2.93 -50.58 -1.83
N ARG A 131 3.17 -51.60 -2.66
CA ARG A 131 3.86 -51.45 -3.96
C ARG A 131 3.03 -50.68 -4.99
N ASP A 132 1.70 -50.78 -4.91
CA ASP A 132 0.76 -50.14 -5.84
C ASP A 132 0.11 -48.86 -5.29
N LEU A 133 0.73 -48.24 -4.28
CA LEU A 133 0.24 -47.01 -3.67
C LEU A 133 -0.03 -45.90 -4.71
N PRO A 134 -1.15 -45.16 -4.65
CA PRO A 134 -1.34 -44.00 -5.50
C PRO A 134 -0.32 -42.91 -5.16
N VAL A 135 0.43 -42.49 -6.17
CA VAL A 135 1.43 -41.41 -6.06
C VAL A 135 1.10 -40.31 -7.04
N ALA A 136 1.43 -39.08 -6.66
CA ALA A 136 1.47 -37.94 -7.55
C ALA A 136 2.92 -37.57 -7.88
N GLY A 137 3.17 -37.27 -9.14
CA GLY A 137 4.45 -36.71 -9.60
C GLY A 137 4.32 -35.22 -9.86
N TRP A 138 5.31 -34.46 -9.42
CA TRP A 138 5.36 -33.01 -9.59
C TRP A 138 6.67 -32.58 -10.24
N SER A 139 6.59 -31.66 -11.19
CA SER A 139 7.74 -30.95 -11.76
C SER A 139 7.52 -29.46 -11.53
N CYS A 140 8.38 -28.85 -10.72
CA CYS A 140 8.23 -27.47 -10.29
C CYS A 140 9.50 -26.68 -10.61
N THR A 141 9.30 -25.47 -11.11
CA THR A 141 10.38 -24.53 -11.42
C THR A 141 10.14 -23.22 -10.70
N LEU A 142 11.19 -22.69 -10.07
CA LEU A 142 11.25 -21.32 -9.57
C LEU A 142 12.20 -20.52 -10.44
N SER A 143 11.73 -19.39 -10.96
CA SER A 143 12.51 -18.49 -11.80
C SER A 143 12.32 -17.04 -11.36
N LEU A 144 13.33 -16.21 -11.67
CA LEU A 144 13.21 -14.77 -11.58
C LEU A 144 12.34 -14.26 -12.74
N CYS A 145 11.43 -13.37 -12.40
CA CYS A 145 10.48 -12.78 -13.33
C CYS A 145 10.27 -11.30 -12.99
N ALA A 146 9.83 -10.52 -13.97
CA ALA A 146 9.33 -9.19 -13.73
C ALA A 146 7.84 -9.28 -13.37
N LYS A 147 7.47 -8.68 -12.25
CA LYS A 147 6.08 -8.51 -11.83
C LYS A 147 5.66 -7.08 -12.10
N THR A 148 4.65 -6.93 -12.94
CA THR A 148 4.03 -5.65 -13.26
C THR A 148 2.71 -5.54 -12.53
N TYR A 149 2.59 -4.59 -11.61
CA TYR A 149 1.34 -4.31 -10.91
C TYR A 149 0.61 -3.18 -11.64
N PRO A 150 -0.47 -3.47 -12.39
CA PRO A 150 -1.18 -2.45 -13.13
C PRO A 150 -2.01 -1.59 -12.17
N PHE A 151 -1.90 -0.27 -12.31
CA PHE A 151 -2.71 0.76 -11.64
C PHE A 151 -3.17 0.42 -10.19
N ILE A 152 -2.27 0.57 -9.21
CA ILE A 152 -2.64 0.35 -7.79
C ILE A 152 -3.44 1.54 -7.28
N ASN A 153 -4.62 1.28 -6.72
CA ASN A 153 -5.43 2.30 -6.07
C ASN A 153 -5.70 1.96 -4.59
N VAL A 154 -5.70 3.01 -3.78
CA VAL A 154 -6.09 2.97 -2.38
C VAL A 154 -7.22 3.97 -2.22
N THR A 155 -8.40 3.49 -1.84
CA THR A 155 -9.57 4.33 -1.60
C THR A 155 -10.07 4.10 -0.18
N ASN A 156 -10.18 5.17 0.61
CA ASN A 156 -10.57 5.11 2.03
C ASN A 156 -9.73 4.10 2.85
N GLY A 157 -8.44 3.97 2.54
CA GLY A 157 -7.52 3.05 3.21
C GLY A 157 -7.65 1.57 2.79
N VAL A 158 -8.56 1.23 1.87
CA VAL A 158 -8.66 -0.12 1.29
C VAL A 158 -7.80 -0.18 0.03
N THR A 159 -6.86 -1.13 0.01
CA THR A 159 -5.98 -1.40 -1.13
C THR A 159 -6.71 -2.31 -2.13
N ASN A 160 -6.83 -1.88 -3.38
CA ASN A 160 -7.24 -2.77 -4.47
C ASN A 160 -6.02 -3.05 -5.33
N VAL A 161 -5.39 -4.20 -5.07
CA VAL A 161 -4.22 -4.67 -5.81
C VAL A 161 -4.68 -5.83 -6.69
N THR A 162 -4.67 -5.62 -8.00
CA THR A 162 -4.88 -6.70 -8.96
C THR A 162 -3.68 -7.65 -8.97
N ALA A 163 -3.91 -8.90 -9.36
CA ALA A 163 -2.81 -9.83 -9.58
C ALA A 163 -1.80 -9.22 -10.57
N PRO A 164 -0.48 -9.32 -10.28
CA PRO A 164 0.53 -8.79 -11.17
C PRO A 164 0.56 -9.59 -12.48
N GLU A 165 0.86 -8.89 -13.57
CA GLU A 165 1.28 -9.52 -14.81
C GLU A 165 2.71 -10.01 -14.65
N GLU A 166 2.95 -11.28 -14.96
CA GLU A 166 4.23 -11.94 -14.78
C GLU A 166 4.92 -12.15 -16.12
N ASP A 167 6.18 -11.74 -16.19
CA ASP A 167 6.97 -11.82 -17.40
C ASP A 167 8.33 -12.47 -17.11
N SER A 168 8.67 -13.50 -17.88
CA SER A 168 9.87 -14.31 -17.65
C SER A 168 11.11 -13.53 -18.05
N LEU A 169 12.09 -13.49 -17.15
CA LEU A 169 13.37 -12.84 -17.41
C LEU A 169 14.37 -13.84 -18.00
N LEU A 170 15.22 -13.36 -18.89
CA LEU A 170 16.31 -14.10 -19.53
C LEU A 170 17.66 -13.53 -19.09
N PHE A 171 18.68 -14.37 -19.05
CA PHE A 171 20.06 -13.92 -18.88
C PHE A 171 20.56 -13.23 -20.14
N ALA A 172 21.14 -12.03 -19.99
CA ALA A 172 21.89 -11.33 -21.03
C ALA A 172 23.40 -11.42 -20.77
N ASN A 173 24.17 -11.07 -21.81
CA ASN A 173 25.64 -10.94 -21.80
C ASN A 173 26.19 -10.63 -20.40
N THR A 174 26.78 -11.65 -19.78
CA THR A 174 27.30 -11.56 -18.42
C THR A 174 28.64 -10.82 -18.47
N ILE A 175 28.76 -9.75 -17.67
CA ILE A 175 30.04 -9.03 -17.51
C ILE A 175 30.50 -9.35 -16.09
N PRO A 176 31.46 -10.27 -15.91
CA PRO A 176 31.91 -10.68 -14.59
C PRO A 176 32.33 -9.46 -13.74
N PRO A 177 31.89 -9.36 -12.48
CA PRO A 177 31.20 -10.38 -11.68
C PRO A 177 29.65 -10.24 -11.65
N TYR A 178 29.04 -9.51 -12.59
CA TYR A 178 27.60 -9.23 -12.59
C TYR A 178 26.85 -10.03 -13.66
N LEU A 179 25.74 -10.63 -13.24
CA LEU A 179 24.74 -11.22 -14.12
C LEU A 179 23.68 -10.16 -14.43
N THR A 180 23.26 -10.06 -15.69
CA THR A 180 22.19 -9.14 -16.12
C THR A 180 20.98 -9.90 -16.61
N LEU A 181 19.81 -9.42 -16.21
CA LEU A 181 18.52 -9.94 -16.63
C LEU A 181 17.78 -8.91 -17.45
N TYR A 182 17.08 -9.39 -18.47
CA TYR A 182 16.23 -8.57 -19.31
C TYR A 182 14.94 -9.31 -19.67
N SER A 183 13.92 -8.56 -20.04
CA SER A 183 12.71 -9.11 -20.65
C SER A 183 12.79 -8.98 -22.17
N ASN A 184 12.41 -10.04 -22.88
CA ASN A 184 12.21 -10.01 -24.33
C ASN A 184 10.80 -9.54 -24.73
N THR A 185 9.83 -9.59 -23.81
CA THR A 185 8.43 -9.28 -24.15
C THR A 185 8.07 -7.81 -23.88
N SER A 186 8.72 -7.17 -22.90
CA SER A 186 8.40 -5.80 -22.49
C SER A 186 9.66 -4.96 -22.26
N SER A 187 9.86 -3.97 -23.12
CA SER A 187 10.94 -2.97 -22.96
C SER A 187 10.68 -1.98 -21.82
N ALA A 188 9.48 -1.98 -21.22
CA ALA A 188 9.18 -1.17 -20.05
C ALA A 188 9.81 -1.75 -18.77
N VAL A 189 10.08 -3.06 -18.77
CA VAL A 189 10.84 -3.74 -17.74
C VAL A 189 12.32 -3.42 -17.98
N GLY A 190 12.90 -2.61 -17.09
CA GLY A 190 14.33 -2.30 -17.13
C GLY A 190 15.21 -3.53 -16.87
N ASN A 191 16.50 -3.40 -17.15
CA ASN A 191 17.46 -4.47 -16.88
C ASN A 191 17.75 -4.55 -15.38
N TYR A 192 17.83 -5.78 -14.85
CA TYR A 192 18.25 -6.04 -13.48
C TYR A 192 19.67 -6.60 -13.47
N SER A 193 20.49 -6.20 -12.50
CA SER A 193 21.86 -6.71 -12.35
C SER A 193 22.14 -7.13 -10.91
N PHE A 194 22.78 -8.27 -10.73
CA PHE A 194 23.21 -8.78 -9.42
C PHE A 194 24.56 -9.47 -9.51
N HIS A 195 25.18 -9.70 -8.36
CA HIS A 195 26.48 -10.36 -8.28
C HIS A 195 26.33 -11.87 -8.52
N GLU A 196 27.17 -12.44 -9.37
CA GLU A 196 27.12 -13.84 -9.78
C GLU A 196 27.22 -14.80 -8.59
N VAL A 197 28.19 -14.55 -7.70
CA VAL A 197 28.39 -15.35 -6.47
C VAL A 197 27.15 -15.35 -5.55
N ASP A 198 26.42 -14.24 -5.46
CA ASP A 198 25.20 -14.19 -4.63
C ASP A 198 24.09 -15.07 -5.22
N PHE A 199 24.00 -15.09 -6.55
CA PHE A 199 23.06 -15.94 -7.28
C PHE A 199 23.40 -17.42 -7.15
N GLU A 200 24.68 -17.79 -7.28
CA GLU A 200 25.14 -19.17 -7.07
C GLU A 200 24.86 -19.65 -5.64
N ASN A 201 25.13 -18.81 -4.64
CA ASN A 201 24.83 -19.13 -3.24
C ASN A 201 23.33 -19.32 -3.00
N LEU A 202 22.48 -18.48 -3.62
CA LEU A 202 21.04 -18.63 -3.56
C LEU A 202 20.56 -19.94 -4.20
N ASN A 203 21.06 -20.26 -5.39
CA ASN A 203 20.71 -21.49 -6.09
C ASN A 203 21.16 -22.73 -5.31
N SER A 204 22.38 -22.71 -4.78
CA SER A 204 22.91 -23.78 -3.93
C SER A 204 22.02 -24.00 -2.70
N TYR A 205 21.69 -22.92 -1.97
CA TYR A 205 20.82 -23.00 -0.80
C TYR A 205 19.42 -23.56 -1.13
N LEU A 206 18.80 -23.09 -2.22
CA LEU A 206 17.51 -23.58 -2.67
C LEU A 206 17.58 -25.04 -3.14
N SER A 207 18.67 -25.46 -3.77
CA SER A 207 18.85 -26.85 -4.19
C SER A 207 18.86 -27.82 -3.01
N VAL A 208 19.51 -27.44 -1.89
CA VAL A 208 19.52 -28.22 -0.64
C VAL A 208 18.13 -28.23 -0.01
N LEU A 209 17.44 -27.09 0.01
CA LEU A 209 16.11 -26.95 0.59
C LEU A 209 15.06 -27.86 -0.09
N PHE A 210 15.13 -27.98 -1.42
CA PHE A 210 14.17 -28.73 -2.24
C PHE A 210 14.61 -30.16 -2.58
N SER A 211 15.86 -30.53 -2.32
CA SER A 211 16.34 -31.92 -2.40
C SER A 211 16.10 -32.66 -1.08
N THR A 212 14.84 -32.70 -0.62
CA THR A 212 14.48 -33.28 0.67
C THR A 212 13.46 -34.41 0.55
N GLY A 213 13.62 -35.41 1.43
CA GLY A 213 12.63 -36.45 1.67
C GLY A 213 11.94 -36.23 3.03
N PHE A 214 10.63 -36.47 3.11
CA PHE A 214 9.88 -36.46 4.36
C PHE A 214 9.33 -37.85 4.68
N PHE A 215 9.61 -38.30 5.90
CA PHE A 215 9.24 -39.58 6.48
C PHE A 215 10.06 -40.79 5.98
N SER A 216 11.38 -40.68 6.07
CA SER A 216 12.30 -41.82 6.18
C SER A 216 13.34 -41.48 7.25
N GLU A 217 13.66 -42.40 8.17
CA GLU A 217 15.03 -42.43 8.68
C GLU A 217 15.91 -42.54 7.44
N GLY A 218 16.71 -41.50 7.19
CA GLY A 218 17.39 -41.29 5.92
C GLY A 218 18.19 -42.51 5.51
N ILE A 219 17.82 -43.13 4.40
CA ILE A 219 18.62 -44.16 3.76
C ILE A 219 18.81 -43.79 2.29
N ASN A 220 19.92 -43.08 2.10
CA ASN A 220 20.80 -43.05 0.93
C ASN A 220 20.21 -42.51 -0.38
N THR A 221 20.43 -41.22 -0.59
CA THR A 221 21.14 -40.66 -1.76
C THR A 221 21.87 -41.71 -2.62
N ILE A 222 21.25 -42.18 -3.70
CA ILE A 222 21.95 -42.98 -4.74
C ILE A 222 22.36 -42.12 -5.96
N ASN A 223 22.03 -40.82 -5.97
CA ASN A 223 22.52 -39.90 -7.01
C ASN A 223 23.62 -39.01 -6.43
N THR A 224 24.82 -39.57 -6.45
CA THR A 224 26.12 -39.07 -5.99
C THR A 224 26.66 -37.84 -6.73
N ASN A 225 25.82 -36.84 -7.04
CA ASN A 225 26.28 -35.54 -7.55
C ASN A 225 25.85 -34.34 -6.70
N ALA A 226 24.90 -34.50 -5.76
CA ALA A 226 24.52 -33.45 -4.80
C ALA A 226 25.24 -33.56 -3.44
N LEU A 227 26.06 -34.59 -3.25
CA LEU A 227 26.82 -34.83 -2.01
C LEU A 227 28.27 -34.31 -2.04
N VAL A 228 28.71 -33.63 -3.11
CA VAL A 228 30.11 -33.21 -3.24
C VAL A 228 30.42 -31.86 -2.56
N TYR A 229 29.44 -31.16 -1.97
CA TYR A 229 29.70 -29.85 -1.31
C TYR A 229 29.06 -29.63 0.08
N LEU A 230 28.49 -30.65 0.72
CA LEU A 230 27.67 -30.46 1.93
C LEU A 230 28.25 -31.07 3.23
N ASP A 231 29.57 -31.23 3.36
CA ASP A 231 30.16 -31.53 4.68
C ASP A 231 30.17 -30.31 5.62
N ASN A 232 29.79 -29.11 5.13
CA ASN A 232 29.76 -27.86 5.90
C ASN A 232 28.49 -27.00 5.70
N ALA A 233 27.44 -27.52 5.06
CA ALA A 233 26.25 -26.71 4.82
C ALA A 233 25.36 -26.69 6.07
N PRO A 234 25.02 -25.51 6.62
CA PRO A 234 24.02 -25.41 7.69
C PRO A 234 22.71 -26.00 7.18
N GLU A 235 22.21 -27.04 7.89
CA GLU A 235 21.00 -27.78 7.56
C GLU A 235 19.83 -26.82 7.29
N ALA A 236 19.48 -26.64 6.00
CA ALA A 236 18.28 -25.92 5.65
C ALA A 236 17.06 -26.70 6.17
N PRO A 237 16.09 -26.06 6.85
CA PRO A 237 14.94 -26.77 7.39
C PRO A 237 14.14 -27.46 6.27
N PRO A 238 13.82 -28.77 6.39
CA PRO A 238 13.28 -29.53 5.28
C PRO A 238 11.83 -29.12 4.97
N VAL A 239 11.61 -28.61 3.75
CA VAL A 239 10.30 -28.15 3.26
C VAL A 239 9.39 -29.33 2.90
N GLY A 240 9.96 -30.51 2.64
CA GLY A 240 9.21 -31.72 2.26
C GLY A 240 8.11 -32.12 3.25
N SER A 241 8.24 -31.77 4.53
CA SER A 241 7.21 -32.06 5.55
C SER A 241 5.89 -31.32 5.33
N ARG A 242 5.94 -30.12 4.74
CA ARG A 242 4.74 -29.37 4.38
C ARG A 242 4.24 -29.74 3.00
N LEU A 243 5.15 -29.84 2.02
CA LEU A 243 4.78 -30.22 0.66
C LEU A 243 4.18 -31.62 0.57
N GLY A 244 4.64 -32.57 1.39
CA GLY A 244 4.06 -33.92 1.45
C GLY A 244 2.59 -33.96 1.90
N LEU A 245 2.17 -33.00 2.72
CA LEU A 245 0.80 -32.90 3.24
C LEU A 245 -0.10 -31.98 2.41
N GLU A 246 0.49 -31.21 1.50
CA GLU A 246 -0.22 -30.22 0.70
C GLU A 246 -0.92 -30.88 -0.48
N ALA A 247 -2.19 -30.55 -0.69
CA ALA A 247 -2.97 -31.09 -1.81
C ALA A 247 -2.70 -30.34 -3.12
N ASP A 248 -2.44 -29.03 -3.05
CA ASP A 248 -2.20 -28.15 -4.19
C ASP A 248 -0.79 -27.57 -4.12
N ILE A 249 0.16 -28.33 -4.69
CA ILE A 249 1.57 -27.94 -4.76
C ILE A 249 1.78 -26.67 -5.58
N ASP A 250 0.97 -26.46 -6.63
CA ASP A 250 1.08 -25.26 -7.46
C ASP A 250 0.70 -24.01 -6.67
N ALA A 251 -0.41 -24.04 -5.95
CA ALA A 251 -0.80 -22.95 -5.05
C ALA A 251 0.24 -22.71 -3.95
N ALA A 252 0.80 -23.76 -3.34
CA ALA A 252 1.81 -23.61 -2.30
C ALA A 252 3.12 -22.99 -2.83
N MET A 253 3.55 -23.39 -4.03
CA MET A 253 4.73 -22.81 -4.67
C MET A 253 4.48 -21.36 -5.09
N ASN A 254 3.26 -21.01 -5.53
CA ASN A 254 2.86 -19.61 -5.80
C ASN A 254 2.90 -18.73 -4.54
N ARG A 255 2.49 -19.26 -3.38
CA ARG A 255 2.60 -18.58 -2.08
C ARG A 255 4.07 -18.40 -1.66
N LEU A 256 4.90 -19.42 -1.89
CA LEU A 256 6.34 -19.32 -1.64
C LEU A 256 6.99 -18.26 -2.52
N ALA A 257 6.72 -18.28 -3.82
CA ALA A 257 7.27 -17.33 -4.79
C ALA A 257 6.88 -15.87 -4.42
N SER A 258 5.63 -15.67 -4.00
CA SER A 258 5.16 -14.38 -3.47
C SER A 258 5.91 -13.97 -2.19
N SER A 259 6.19 -14.91 -1.29
CA SER A 259 6.99 -14.65 -0.08
C SER A 259 8.44 -14.38 -0.33
N MET A 260 9.03 -14.91 -1.40
CA MET A 260 10.40 -14.59 -1.80
C MET A 260 10.44 -13.22 -2.49
N THR A 261 9.38 -12.84 -3.20
CA THR A 261 9.25 -11.54 -3.86
C THR A 261 9.19 -10.38 -2.87
N GLU A 262 8.46 -10.53 -1.76
CA GLU A 262 8.30 -9.42 -0.80
C GLU A 262 9.61 -8.88 -0.20
N PRO A 263 10.55 -9.70 0.32
CA PRO A 263 11.83 -9.19 0.82
C PRO A 263 12.72 -8.62 -0.29
N ILE A 264 12.60 -9.10 -1.54
CA ILE A 264 13.28 -8.48 -2.69
C ILE A 264 12.76 -7.04 -2.88
N ARG A 265 11.44 -6.85 -2.75
CA ARG A 265 10.78 -5.56 -2.90
C ARG A 265 10.99 -4.61 -1.72
N SER A 266 11.00 -5.14 -0.49
CA SER A 266 11.03 -4.35 0.76
C SER A 266 12.43 -4.28 1.41
N SER A 267 13.49 -4.58 0.66
CA SER A 267 14.87 -4.52 1.15
C SER A 267 15.26 -3.10 1.62
N GLN A 268 16.29 -3.01 2.47
CA GLN A 268 16.77 -1.73 3.03
C GLN A 268 17.22 -0.73 1.96
N ASN A 269 17.73 -1.22 0.82
CA ASN A 269 18.13 -0.41 -0.34
C ASN A 269 17.04 -0.37 -1.43
N SER A 270 15.77 -0.62 -1.07
CA SER A 270 14.66 -0.52 -2.03
C SER A 270 14.41 0.93 -2.46
N THR A 271 14.07 1.10 -3.73
CA THR A 271 13.65 2.41 -4.26
C THR A 271 12.14 2.52 -4.14
N ALA A 272 11.66 3.52 -3.40
CA ALA A 272 10.22 3.76 -3.26
C ALA A 272 9.68 4.43 -4.52
N ASN A 273 8.67 3.81 -5.14
CA ASN A 273 7.95 4.42 -6.26
C ASN A 273 6.90 5.42 -5.74
N PRO A 274 7.03 6.72 -6.07
CA PRO A 274 6.11 7.73 -5.56
C PRO A 274 4.72 7.55 -6.14
N GLY A 275 3.72 7.51 -5.26
CA GLY A 275 2.30 7.56 -5.63
C GLY A 275 1.80 9.00 -5.71
N GLN A 276 0.67 9.19 -6.37
CA GLN A 276 -0.07 10.44 -6.37
C GLN A 276 -1.16 10.39 -5.31
N THR A 277 -1.36 11.51 -4.59
CA THR A 277 -2.45 11.68 -3.64
C THR A 277 -3.13 13.02 -3.88
N LEU A 278 -4.46 13.03 -3.77
CA LEU A 278 -5.21 14.28 -3.73
C LEU A 278 -5.19 14.80 -2.29
N VAL A 279 -4.87 16.09 -2.15
CA VAL A 279 -4.84 16.78 -0.85
C VAL A 279 -5.77 17.97 -0.94
N GLU A 280 -6.65 18.14 0.04
CA GLU A 280 -7.48 19.33 0.14
C GLU A 280 -6.60 20.56 0.38
N LYS A 281 -6.65 21.53 -0.55
CA LYS A 281 -5.91 22.79 -0.46
C LYS A 281 -6.88 23.95 -0.44
N THR A 282 -6.78 24.81 0.56
CA THR A 282 -7.55 26.05 0.62
C THR A 282 -6.99 27.05 -0.40
N PHE A 283 -7.80 27.44 -1.39
CA PHE A 283 -7.41 28.43 -2.42
C PHE A 283 -7.71 29.89 -2.02
N ILE A 284 -8.48 30.10 -0.96
CA ILE A 284 -8.93 31.43 -0.55
C ILE A 284 -7.89 32.06 0.38
N HIS A 285 -7.11 33.00 -0.15
CA HIS A 285 -6.24 33.87 0.65
C HIS A 285 -7.00 35.14 1.02
N VAL A 286 -7.37 35.30 2.30
CA VAL A 286 -8.04 36.51 2.79
C VAL A 286 -7.00 37.57 3.12
N SER A 287 -6.89 38.59 2.26
CA SER A 287 -5.98 39.72 2.47
C SER A 287 -6.63 40.79 3.36
N TRP A 288 -6.26 40.86 4.64
CA TRP A 288 -6.80 41.88 5.56
C TRP A 288 -6.22 43.30 5.33
N GLY A 289 -5.17 43.42 4.51
CA GLY A 289 -4.45 44.68 4.30
C GLY A 289 -5.30 45.81 3.71
N TRP A 290 -6.31 45.51 2.89
CA TRP A 290 -7.19 46.54 2.31
C TRP A 290 -8.15 47.17 3.33
N LEU A 291 -8.40 46.48 4.46
CA LEU A 291 -9.23 47.01 5.54
C LEU A 291 -8.48 48.03 6.43
N ALA A 292 -7.15 48.13 6.31
CA ALA A 292 -6.36 49.06 7.13
C ALA A 292 -6.74 50.53 6.88
N LEU A 293 -6.93 50.92 5.62
CA LEU A 293 -7.28 52.28 5.23
C LEU A 293 -8.66 52.74 5.73
N PRO A 294 -9.77 51.99 5.50
CA PRO A 294 -11.07 52.39 6.03
C PRO A 294 -11.12 52.38 7.56
N ILE A 295 -10.41 51.46 8.22
CA ILE A 295 -10.30 51.45 9.70
C ILE A 295 -9.56 52.69 10.19
N ALA A 296 -8.42 53.04 9.58
CA ALA A 296 -7.65 54.23 9.95
C ALA A 296 -8.46 55.53 9.76
N LEU A 297 -9.20 55.65 8.65
CA LEU A 297 -10.07 56.79 8.39
C LEU A 297 -11.19 56.91 9.42
N ALA A 298 -11.84 55.80 9.76
CA ALA A 298 -12.90 55.78 10.77
C ALA A 298 -12.35 56.23 12.14
N VAL A 299 -11.20 55.71 12.56
CA VAL A 299 -10.54 56.08 13.82
C VAL A 299 -10.16 57.57 13.82
N LEU A 300 -9.53 58.06 12.75
CA LEU A 300 -9.14 59.47 12.65
C LEU A 300 -10.35 60.41 12.65
N SER A 301 -11.44 60.05 11.97
CA SER A 301 -12.67 60.86 12.00
C SER A 301 -13.27 60.93 13.40
N PHE A 302 -13.25 59.82 14.13
CA PHE A 302 -13.78 59.75 15.49
C PHE A 302 -12.97 60.62 16.44
N VAL A 303 -11.63 60.56 16.33
CA VAL A 303 -10.71 61.41 17.11
C VAL A 303 -10.93 62.89 16.78
N LEU A 304 -11.08 63.25 15.50
CA LEU A 304 -11.28 64.64 15.09
C LEU A 304 -12.58 65.22 15.65
N VAL A 305 -13.67 64.45 15.66
CA VAL A 305 -14.95 64.87 16.25
C VAL A 305 -14.81 65.10 17.75
N ILE A 306 -14.16 64.19 18.48
CA ILE A 306 -13.92 64.35 19.92
C ILE A 306 -13.09 65.59 20.21
N ALA A 307 -12.01 65.81 19.44
CA ALA A 307 -11.16 66.98 19.58
C ALA A 307 -11.93 68.28 19.29
N ALA A 308 -12.74 68.29 18.23
CA ALA A 308 -13.58 69.44 17.89
C ALA A 308 -14.56 69.79 19.03
N ILE A 309 -15.24 68.79 19.61
CA ILE A 309 -16.15 68.97 20.75
C ILE A 309 -15.41 69.50 21.98
N ALA A 310 -14.22 68.96 22.27
CA ALA A 310 -13.42 69.40 23.43
C ALA A 310 -12.96 70.85 23.28
N ILE A 311 -12.47 71.24 22.10
CA ILE A 311 -12.00 72.61 21.83
C ILE A 311 -13.18 73.59 21.86
N THR A 312 -14.31 73.28 21.20
CA THR A 312 -15.49 74.16 21.25
C THR A 312 -16.03 74.33 22.66
N ARG A 313 -16.01 73.27 23.48
CA ARG A 313 -16.37 73.36 24.91
C ARG A 313 -15.43 74.28 25.69
N GLN A 314 -14.12 74.19 25.48
CA GLN A 314 -13.14 75.00 26.21
C GLN A 314 -13.17 76.47 25.78
N SER A 315 -13.47 76.75 24.50
CA SER A 315 -13.54 78.10 23.96
C SER A 315 -14.84 78.85 24.29
N GLY A 316 -15.79 78.23 25.01
CA GLY A 316 -17.01 78.89 25.46
C GLY A 316 -17.90 79.41 24.32
N VAL A 317 -17.75 78.85 23.11
CA VAL A 317 -18.51 79.30 21.93
C VAL A 317 -19.94 78.83 22.09
N GLU A 318 -20.88 79.77 22.10
CA GLU A 318 -22.31 79.47 22.14
C GLU A 318 -22.71 78.62 20.93
N VAL A 319 -23.62 77.67 21.16
CA VAL A 319 -24.06 76.72 20.12
C VAL A 319 -24.86 77.48 19.06
N TRP A 320 -24.18 77.90 17.99
CA TRP A 320 -24.83 78.51 16.84
C TRP A 320 -25.48 77.44 15.99
N LYS A 321 -26.75 77.13 16.29
CA LYS A 321 -27.59 76.34 15.40
C LYS A 321 -28.12 77.26 14.30
N ASN A 322 -28.03 76.81 13.05
CA ASN A 322 -28.68 77.47 11.92
C ASN A 322 -30.19 77.18 11.96
N GLU A 323 -30.91 77.79 12.90
CA GLU A 323 -32.37 77.73 12.95
C GLU A 323 -32.95 79.01 12.34
N VAL A 324 -33.86 78.87 11.37
CA VAL A 324 -34.49 80.00 10.65
C VAL A 324 -35.57 80.70 11.51
N LEU A 325 -35.86 80.14 12.68
CA LEU A 325 -36.91 80.60 13.59
C LEU A 325 -36.76 82.08 14.02
N PRO A 326 -35.57 82.57 14.43
CA PRO A 326 -35.40 83.97 14.85
C PRO A 326 -35.66 84.98 13.72
N LEU A 327 -35.33 84.62 12.48
CA LEU A 327 -35.60 85.43 11.28
C LEU A 327 -37.11 85.54 10.99
N LEU A 328 -37.87 84.49 11.30
CA LEU A 328 -39.31 84.46 11.08
C LEU A 328 -40.06 85.37 12.08
N PHE A 329 -39.54 85.51 13.31
CA PHE A 329 -40.13 86.37 14.34
C PHE A 329 -39.69 87.84 14.26
N ALA A 330 -38.56 88.17 13.64
CA ALA A 330 -38.05 89.55 13.55
C ALA A 330 -38.89 90.48 12.65
N GLN A 331 -39.69 89.94 11.72
CA GLN A 331 -40.48 90.73 10.78
C GLN A 331 -41.97 90.89 11.16
N LEU A 332 -42.42 90.34 12.29
CA LEU A 332 -43.79 90.53 12.76
C LEU A 332 -43.96 91.91 13.42
N ARG A 333 -44.43 92.90 12.64
CA ARG A 333 -44.92 94.18 13.16
C ARG A 333 -46.16 93.95 14.03
N GLY A 334 -46.08 94.35 15.30
CA GLY A 334 -47.19 94.27 16.27
C GLY A 334 -46.84 93.56 17.58
N PHE A 335 -45.68 92.89 17.66
CA PHE A 335 -45.11 92.44 18.92
C PHE A 335 -44.05 93.44 19.38
N GLU A 336 -44.41 94.33 20.31
CA GLU A 336 -43.41 95.10 21.06
C GLU A 336 -42.53 94.11 21.82
N ALA A 337 -41.27 94.01 21.39
CA ALA A 337 -40.28 93.14 21.98
C ALA A 337 -39.90 93.71 23.35
N GLU A 338 -40.54 93.18 24.40
CA GLU A 338 -39.86 93.12 25.70
C GLU A 338 -38.59 92.29 25.49
N GLU A 339 -37.46 92.85 25.90
CA GLU A 339 -36.10 92.39 25.60
C GLU A 339 -35.87 90.99 26.18
N VAL A 340 -36.27 89.97 25.43
CA VAL A 340 -35.99 88.57 25.73
C VAL A 340 -34.58 88.31 25.24
N ASP A 341 -33.67 88.00 26.17
CA ASP A 341 -32.34 87.50 25.85
C ASP A 341 -32.47 86.16 25.10
N ILE A 342 -32.32 86.19 23.78
CA ILE A 342 -32.42 85.04 22.88
C ILE A 342 -31.09 84.26 22.87
N GLY A 343 -30.12 84.63 23.71
CA GLY A 343 -28.86 83.92 23.87
C GLY A 343 -29.03 82.55 24.53
N GLY A 344 -28.77 81.49 23.76
CA GLY A 344 -28.56 80.15 24.28
C GLY A 344 -29.74 79.16 24.16
N ALA A 345 -29.50 77.91 24.57
CA ALA A 345 -30.41 76.78 24.39
C ALA A 345 -31.81 76.97 25.02
N SER A 346 -31.96 77.92 25.95
CA SER A 346 -33.23 78.26 26.59
C SER A 346 -34.14 79.13 25.69
N GLY A 347 -33.55 80.02 24.87
CA GLY A 347 -34.28 80.94 24.00
C GLY A 347 -35.10 80.22 22.93
N ASN A 348 -34.55 79.17 22.31
CA ASN A 348 -35.27 78.41 21.28
C ASN A 348 -36.48 77.67 21.83
N ARG A 349 -36.41 77.12 23.06
CA ARG A 349 -37.57 76.43 23.66
C ARG A 349 -38.73 77.39 23.92
N ILE A 350 -38.42 78.63 24.30
CA ILE A 350 -39.41 79.69 24.53
C ILE A 350 -40.03 80.16 23.20
N LEU A 351 -39.23 80.26 22.14
CA LEU A 351 -39.72 80.63 20.80
C LEU A 351 -40.57 79.53 20.17
N GLU A 352 -40.21 78.26 20.35
CA GLU A 352 -40.97 77.10 19.83
C GLU A 352 -42.34 76.96 20.51
N GLU A 353 -42.41 77.14 21.84
CA GLU A 353 -43.68 77.21 22.58
C GLU A 353 -44.57 78.38 22.13
N ARG A 354 -43.99 79.53 21.78
CA ARG A 354 -44.74 80.70 21.30
C ARG A 354 -45.21 80.52 19.85
N GLY A 355 -44.41 79.86 19.00
CA GLY A 355 -44.79 79.52 17.63
C GLY A 355 -46.03 78.64 17.54
N LEU A 356 -46.20 77.71 18.49
CA LEU A 356 -47.38 76.85 18.58
C LEU A 356 -48.68 77.62 18.88
N ARG A 357 -48.61 78.84 19.41
CA ARG A 357 -49.78 79.68 19.72
C ARG A 357 -50.15 80.67 18.60
N LEU A 358 -49.41 80.70 17.50
CA LEU A 358 -49.72 81.56 16.36
C LEU A 358 -50.95 81.02 15.59
N ARG A 359 -51.98 81.85 15.43
CA ARG A 359 -53.07 81.63 14.47
C ARG A 359 -53.13 82.83 13.52
N ALA A 360 -53.09 82.53 12.22
CA ALA A 360 -53.20 83.55 11.17
C ALA A 360 -54.63 83.58 10.64
N ASN A 361 -55.18 84.78 10.39
CA ASN A 361 -56.47 84.93 9.75
C ASN A 361 -56.31 85.89 8.56
N LEU A 362 -56.79 85.49 7.37
CA LEU A 362 -56.62 86.26 6.14
C LEU A 362 -57.62 87.42 6.09
N GLY A 363 -57.13 88.64 6.21
CA GLY A 363 -57.92 89.86 6.14
C GLY A 363 -57.68 90.63 4.84
N ARG A 364 -58.55 90.43 3.83
CA ARG A 364 -58.49 91.07 2.50
C ARG A 364 -57.26 90.71 1.64
N PRO A 365 -57.37 90.80 0.30
CA PRO A 365 -56.49 90.07 -0.62
C PRO A 365 -55.02 90.49 -0.58
N ASP A 366 -54.67 91.62 0.04
CA ASP A 366 -53.29 92.13 0.06
C ASP A 366 -52.74 92.41 1.48
N GLU A 367 -53.40 91.94 2.56
CA GLU A 367 -52.90 92.15 3.92
C GLU A 367 -53.07 90.91 4.83
N LEU A 368 -51.96 90.38 5.34
CA LEU A 368 -51.95 89.31 6.34
C LEU A 368 -51.83 89.93 7.73
N VAL A 369 -52.92 89.86 8.51
CA VAL A 369 -52.93 90.33 9.91
C VAL A 369 -52.90 89.13 10.84
N PHE A 370 -51.84 89.02 11.64
CA PHE A 370 -51.69 87.99 12.66
C PHE A 370 -52.27 88.51 13.98
N VAL A 371 -53.17 87.73 14.59
CA VAL A 371 -53.81 88.10 15.86
C VAL A 371 -53.33 87.14 16.94
N LYS A 372 -53.02 87.66 18.12
CA LYS A 372 -52.64 86.85 19.28
C LYS A 372 -53.83 85.96 19.67
N GLY A 373 -53.65 84.64 19.61
CA GLY A 373 -54.60 83.71 20.23
C GLY A 373 -54.49 83.84 21.74
N GLU A 374 -55.63 84.05 22.41
CA GLU A 374 -55.70 83.98 23.88
C GLU A 374 -55.28 82.60 24.40
#